data_AF-A0A3B9X7M3-F1
#
_entry.id   AF-A0A3B9X7M3-F1
#
_cell.length_a   1.000
_cell.length_b   1.000
_cell.length_c   1.000
_cell.angle_alpha   90.00
_cell.angle_beta   90.00
_cell.angle_gamma   90.00
#
_symmetry.space_group_name_H-M   'P 1'
#
loop_
_entity.id
_entity.type
_entity.pdbx_description
1 polymer ?
#
loop_
_entity_poly.entity_id
_entity_poly.type
_entity_poly.pdbx_seq_one_letter_code
_entity_poly.pdbx_strand_id
1 'polypeptide(L)'
;MITQRTLGTNLSHSPHLLYLHGFLSSPQSAKAQQTASYCSEIGLESACTFPMMRNGPMQTVAELSLLIESKKADDIIIMGSSLGGFYATFLSQKYALPAVLINPAVRPFELWEDHIGEHHNYHTDEIHTVSREHIDELKDIHVETLKKPENFLVLVQTGDETLDYSQAVEKYTEANCLVRQGGNHSYENYLDELPLIFEFLLSRIKINAR
;
A
#
# COMPACT_ATOMS: atom_id res chain seq x y z
N MET A 1 -27.42 -17.70 14.85
CA MET A 1 -27.88 -16.50 14.11
C MET A 1 -26.92 -15.38 14.44
N ILE A 2 -25.92 -15.17 13.60
CA ILE A 2 -24.94 -14.09 13.77
C ILE A 2 -25.55 -12.88 13.07
N THR A 3 -25.81 -11.85 13.85
CA THR A 3 -26.39 -10.59 13.42
C THR A 3 -25.42 -9.90 12.46
N GLN A 4 -25.78 -9.81 11.18
CA GLN A 4 -25.12 -8.93 10.23
C GLN A 4 -25.27 -7.49 10.74
N ARG A 5 -24.21 -6.92 11.31
CA ARG A 5 -24.08 -5.47 11.40
C ARG A 5 -23.73 -4.98 10.00
N THR A 6 -24.76 -4.74 9.19
CA THR A 6 -24.63 -3.89 8.01
C THR A 6 -24.08 -2.57 8.51
N LEU A 7 -22.89 -2.16 8.07
CA LEU A 7 -22.41 -0.79 8.20
C LEU A 7 -23.31 0.09 7.34
N GLY A 8 -24.51 0.35 7.87
CA GLY A 8 -25.51 1.24 7.31
C GLY A 8 -25.12 2.68 7.58
N THR A 9 -24.03 3.14 6.99
CA THR A 9 -23.78 4.56 6.82
C THR A 9 -24.09 4.90 5.38
N ASN A 10 -25.15 5.70 5.17
CA ASN A 10 -25.41 6.38 3.89
C ASN A 10 -24.24 7.33 3.61
N LEU A 11 -23.14 6.78 3.13
CA LEU A 11 -22.04 7.54 2.55
C LEU A 11 -22.60 8.20 1.30
N SER A 12 -22.54 9.53 1.24
CA SER A 12 -22.97 10.22 0.01
C SER A 12 -22.10 9.83 -1.19
N HIS A 13 -20.87 9.36 -0.94
CA HIS A 13 -19.94 8.69 -1.85
C HIS A 13 -19.04 7.73 -1.04
N SER A 14 -18.79 6.52 -1.53
CA SER A 14 -17.85 5.58 -0.90
C SER A 14 -16.40 5.94 -1.25
N PRO A 15 -15.45 5.82 -0.31
CA PRO A 15 -14.03 6.00 -0.62
C PRO A 15 -13.55 4.95 -1.61
N HIS A 16 -12.57 5.31 -2.43
CA HIS A 16 -11.97 4.44 -3.42
C HIS A 16 -10.60 3.97 -2.95
N LEU A 17 -10.46 2.65 -2.75
CA LEU A 17 -9.21 2.00 -2.38
C LEU A 17 -8.30 1.83 -3.60
N LEU A 18 -7.06 2.27 -3.46
CA LEU A 18 -5.96 1.96 -4.38
C LEU A 18 -4.96 1.04 -3.69
N TYR A 19 -4.88 -0.23 -4.11
CA TYR A 19 -3.96 -1.21 -3.54
C TYR A 19 -2.72 -1.39 -4.43
N LEU A 20 -1.53 -1.15 -3.87
CA LEU A 20 -0.24 -1.19 -4.56
C LEU A 20 0.56 -2.43 -4.12
N HIS A 21 0.86 -3.31 -5.08
CA HIS A 21 1.61 -4.56 -4.85
C HIS A 21 3.14 -4.35 -4.75
N GLY A 22 3.87 -5.36 -4.31
CA GLY A 22 5.34 -5.33 -4.22
C GLY A 22 6.06 -5.54 -5.56
N PHE A 23 7.40 -5.57 -5.50
CA PHE A 23 8.26 -5.92 -6.63
C PHE A 23 7.98 -7.36 -7.12
N LEU A 24 8.00 -7.59 -8.45
CA LEU A 24 7.67 -8.87 -9.11
C LEU A 24 6.31 -9.46 -8.72
N SER A 25 5.45 -8.64 -8.14
CA SER A 25 4.12 -9.04 -7.69
C SER A 25 3.06 -8.55 -8.67
N SER A 26 1.80 -8.78 -8.34
CA SER A 26 0.69 -8.38 -9.18
C SER A 26 -0.60 -8.23 -8.38
N PRO A 27 -1.70 -7.77 -9.02
CA PRO A 27 -3.04 -7.86 -8.46
C PRO A 27 -3.46 -9.28 -8.06
N GLN A 28 -2.80 -10.34 -8.56
CA GLN A 28 -3.06 -11.73 -8.21
C GLN A 28 -2.35 -12.20 -6.93
N SER A 29 -1.52 -11.35 -6.31
CA SER A 29 -0.86 -11.68 -5.04
C SER A 29 -1.86 -12.04 -3.94
N ALA A 30 -1.47 -12.93 -3.03
CA ALA A 30 -2.34 -13.39 -1.95
C ALA A 30 -2.96 -12.23 -1.15
N LYS A 31 -2.15 -11.23 -0.76
CA LYS A 31 -2.64 -10.04 -0.04
C LYS A 31 -3.63 -9.20 -0.87
N ALA A 32 -3.38 -9.02 -2.16
CA ALA A 32 -4.29 -8.29 -3.04
C ALA A 32 -5.63 -9.02 -3.16
N GLN A 33 -5.61 -10.34 -3.36
CA GLN A 33 -6.81 -11.18 -3.45
C GLN A 33 -7.59 -11.21 -2.13
N GLN A 34 -6.90 -11.37 -1.00
CA GLN A 34 -7.50 -11.28 0.33
C GLN A 34 -8.16 -9.92 0.58
N THR A 35 -7.51 -8.83 0.17
CA THR A 35 -8.08 -7.47 0.27
C THR A 35 -9.29 -7.31 -0.65
N ALA A 36 -9.25 -7.84 -1.88
CA ALA A 36 -10.37 -7.78 -2.82
C ALA A 36 -11.58 -8.57 -2.31
N SER A 37 -11.37 -9.77 -1.77
CA SER A 37 -12.41 -10.57 -1.12
C SER A 37 -13.03 -9.81 0.05
N TYR A 38 -12.21 -9.21 0.91
CA TYR A 38 -12.70 -8.41 2.02
C TYR A 38 -13.47 -7.16 1.56
N CYS A 39 -12.99 -6.43 0.53
CA CYS A 39 -13.75 -5.33 -0.10
C CYS A 39 -15.15 -5.81 -0.50
N SER A 40 -15.27 -6.99 -1.11
CA SER A 40 -16.55 -7.56 -1.51
C SER A 40 -17.44 -7.94 -0.34
N GLU A 41 -16.88 -8.43 0.75
CA GLU A 41 -17.63 -8.77 1.97
C GLU A 41 -18.26 -7.54 2.64
N ILE A 42 -17.59 -6.38 2.53
CA ILE A 42 -18.04 -5.11 3.12
C ILE A 42 -18.76 -4.18 2.14
N GLY A 43 -19.00 -4.61 0.89
CA GLY A 43 -19.74 -3.84 -0.13
C GLY A 43 -18.95 -2.71 -0.79
N LEU A 44 -17.61 -2.81 -0.81
CA LEU A 44 -16.69 -1.86 -1.46
C LEU A 44 -16.06 -2.41 -2.75
N GLU A 45 -16.52 -3.52 -3.30
CA GLU A 45 -15.93 -4.16 -4.48
C GLU A 45 -15.83 -3.24 -5.70
N SER A 46 -16.84 -2.37 -5.89
CA SER A 46 -16.86 -1.40 -7.00
C SER A 46 -15.97 -0.18 -6.78
N ALA A 47 -15.45 -0.02 -5.56
CA ALA A 47 -14.61 1.09 -5.12
C ALA A 47 -13.19 0.63 -4.73
N CYS A 48 -12.72 -0.49 -5.27
CA CYS A 48 -11.34 -0.96 -5.09
C CYS A 48 -10.64 -1.07 -6.46
N THR A 49 -9.38 -0.63 -6.55
CA THR A 49 -8.55 -0.76 -7.76
C THR A 49 -7.17 -1.32 -7.39
N PHE A 50 -6.76 -2.32 -8.15
CA PHE A 50 -5.52 -3.07 -7.99
C PHE A 50 -4.75 -2.94 -9.31
N PRO A 51 -4.02 -1.83 -9.55
CA PRO A 51 -3.31 -1.64 -10.80
C PRO A 51 -2.14 -2.63 -10.90
N MET A 52 -1.84 -3.06 -12.12
CA MET A 52 -0.56 -3.70 -12.41
C MET A 52 0.51 -2.62 -12.59
N MET A 53 1.58 -2.67 -11.81
CA MET A 53 2.70 -1.72 -11.90
C MET A 53 3.86 -2.34 -12.68
N ARG A 54 3.87 -2.10 -14.00
CA ARG A 54 4.80 -2.75 -14.95
C ARG A 54 6.07 -1.97 -15.22
N ASN A 55 5.99 -0.65 -15.07
CA ASN A 55 6.99 0.29 -15.57
C ASN A 55 7.97 0.71 -14.47
N GLY A 56 8.99 1.49 -14.86
CA GLY A 56 9.93 2.10 -13.92
C GLY A 56 9.25 2.97 -12.86
N PRO A 57 9.92 3.27 -11.74
CA PRO A 57 9.34 4.01 -10.62
C PRO A 57 8.67 5.35 -10.99
N MET A 58 9.31 6.20 -11.80
CA MET A 58 8.73 7.51 -12.16
C MET A 58 7.48 7.35 -13.03
N GLN A 59 7.50 6.43 -13.98
CA GLN A 59 6.33 6.14 -14.80
C GLN A 59 5.19 5.54 -13.97
N THR A 60 5.49 4.61 -13.06
CA THR A 60 4.53 4.05 -12.10
C THR A 60 3.88 5.18 -11.29
N VAL A 61 4.67 6.11 -10.74
CA VAL A 61 4.15 7.28 -10.01
C VAL A 61 3.23 8.14 -10.89
N ALA A 62 3.59 8.38 -12.15
CA ALA A 62 2.77 9.15 -13.08
C ALA A 62 1.43 8.47 -13.36
N GLU A 63 1.43 7.16 -13.62
CA GLU A 63 0.22 6.36 -13.86
C GLU A 63 -0.70 6.33 -12.63
N LEU A 64 -0.15 6.12 -11.44
CA LEU A 64 -0.90 6.15 -10.19
C LEU A 64 -1.43 7.55 -9.86
N SER A 65 -0.66 8.60 -10.17
CA SER A 65 -1.10 9.99 -10.03
C SER A 65 -2.32 10.28 -10.90
N LEU A 66 -2.32 9.84 -12.16
CA LEU A 66 -3.47 9.97 -13.06
C LEU A 66 -4.71 9.23 -12.55
N LEU A 67 -4.53 8.03 -11.97
CA LEU A 67 -5.63 7.29 -11.34
C LEU A 67 -6.22 8.08 -10.17
N ILE A 68 -5.38 8.62 -9.28
CA ILE A 68 -5.82 9.45 -8.14
C ILE A 68 -6.56 10.69 -8.64
N GLU A 69 -6.01 11.41 -9.62
CA GLU A 69 -6.57 12.64 -10.16
C GLU A 69 -7.87 12.43 -10.96
N SER A 70 -8.06 11.24 -11.55
CA SER A 70 -9.32 10.84 -12.19
C SER A 70 -10.47 10.65 -11.18
N LYS A 71 -10.14 10.55 -9.90
CA LYS A 71 -11.07 10.45 -8.78
C LYS A 71 -11.00 11.74 -7.96
N LYS A 72 -11.94 11.92 -7.03
CA LYS A 72 -11.82 13.00 -6.05
C LYS A 72 -10.77 12.59 -5.03
N ALA A 73 -9.66 13.33 -4.96
CA ALA A 73 -8.54 12.99 -4.06
C ALA A 73 -8.99 12.79 -2.61
N ASP A 74 -9.92 13.60 -2.10
CA ASP A 74 -10.45 13.47 -0.73
C ASP A 74 -11.17 12.14 -0.44
N ASP A 75 -11.51 11.38 -1.48
CA ASP A 75 -12.19 10.09 -1.39
C ASP A 75 -11.22 8.91 -1.62
N ILE A 76 -9.91 9.13 -1.81
CA ILE A 76 -8.94 8.06 -2.07
C ILE A 76 -8.27 7.60 -0.77
N ILE A 77 -8.22 6.28 -0.59
CA ILE A 77 -7.41 5.62 0.44
C ILE A 77 -6.41 4.67 -0.22
N ILE A 78 -5.20 4.57 0.33
CA ILE A 78 -4.13 3.77 -0.28
C ILE A 78 -3.77 2.61 0.64
N MET A 79 -3.55 1.44 0.05
CA MET A 79 -2.85 0.34 0.69
C MET A 79 -1.62 -0.01 -0.12
N GLY A 80 -0.47 -0.22 0.51
CA GLY A 80 0.77 -0.55 -0.18
C GLY A 80 1.57 -1.61 0.57
N SER A 81 1.99 -2.67 -0.12
CA SER A 81 2.81 -3.72 0.47
C SER A 81 4.22 -3.76 -0.13
N SER A 82 5.26 -3.98 0.68
CA SER A 82 6.65 -4.03 0.21
C SER A 82 7.00 -2.78 -0.61
N LEU A 83 7.46 -2.92 -1.87
CA LEU A 83 7.69 -1.78 -2.77
C LEU A 83 6.44 -0.92 -3.01
N GLY A 84 5.25 -1.51 -3.04
CA GLY A 84 3.99 -0.77 -3.11
C GLY A 84 3.79 0.17 -1.94
N GLY A 85 4.34 -0.15 -0.76
CA GLY A 85 4.37 0.73 0.41
C GLY A 85 5.24 1.98 0.18
N PHE A 86 6.33 1.85 -0.56
CA PHE A 86 7.19 2.98 -0.95
C PHE A 86 6.43 3.97 -1.85
N TYR A 87 5.77 3.47 -2.90
CA TYR A 87 4.91 4.29 -3.76
C TYR A 87 3.73 4.90 -3.00
N ALA A 88 3.08 4.13 -2.13
CA ALA A 88 1.99 4.61 -1.29
C ALA A 88 2.42 5.78 -0.41
N THR A 89 3.64 5.75 0.12
CA THR A 89 4.22 6.82 0.93
C THR A 89 4.39 8.11 0.14
N PHE A 90 4.97 8.01 -1.07
CA PHE A 90 5.13 9.17 -1.95
C PHE A 90 3.78 9.78 -2.33
N LEU A 91 2.82 8.95 -2.76
CA LEU A 91 1.50 9.41 -3.20
C LEU A 91 0.68 9.99 -2.04
N SER A 92 0.72 9.34 -0.87
CA SER A 92 0.09 9.86 0.35
C SER A 92 0.62 11.25 0.70
N GLN A 93 1.94 11.47 0.62
CA GLN A 93 2.54 12.78 0.90
C GLN A 93 2.20 13.83 -0.15
N LYS A 94 2.17 13.44 -1.44
CA LYS A 94 1.84 14.33 -2.56
C LYS A 94 0.40 14.82 -2.51
N TYR A 95 -0.55 13.94 -2.17
CA TYR A 95 -1.99 14.21 -2.22
C TYR A 95 -2.64 14.31 -0.83
N ALA A 96 -1.85 14.22 0.26
CA ALA A 96 -2.32 14.20 1.64
C ALA A 96 -3.33 13.08 1.97
N LEU A 97 -3.18 11.90 1.37
CA LEU A 97 -4.12 10.78 1.46
C LEU A 97 -3.82 9.85 2.65
N PRO A 98 -4.84 9.23 3.26
CA PRO A 98 -4.63 8.15 4.21
C PRO A 98 -4.00 6.92 3.54
N ALA A 99 -3.03 6.30 4.22
CA ALA A 99 -2.36 5.11 3.69
C ALA A 99 -2.11 4.06 4.77
N VAL A 100 -2.33 2.81 4.41
CA VAL A 100 -1.86 1.66 5.19
C VAL A 100 -0.70 1.00 4.46
N LEU A 101 0.38 0.76 5.20
CA LEU A 101 1.61 0.18 4.67
C LEU A 101 1.84 -1.19 5.31
N ILE A 102 2.13 -2.21 4.51
CA ILE A 102 2.32 -3.60 4.97
C ILE A 102 3.74 -4.05 4.63
N ASN A 103 4.56 -4.27 5.66
CA ASN A 103 6.00 -4.54 5.53
C ASN A 103 6.64 -3.64 4.44
N PRO A 104 6.57 -2.30 4.56
CA PRO A 104 6.94 -1.41 3.47
C PRO A 104 8.46 -1.33 3.28
N ALA A 105 8.88 -1.25 2.02
CA ALA A 105 10.24 -0.83 1.70
C ALA A 105 10.42 0.67 2.04
N VAL A 106 11.41 0.99 2.87
CA VAL A 106 11.67 2.37 3.32
C VAL A 106 12.72 3.06 2.45
N ARG A 107 13.80 2.34 2.12
CA ARG A 107 14.90 2.77 1.26
C ARG A 107 15.25 1.68 0.24
N PRO A 108 14.33 1.30 -0.67
CA PRO A 108 14.56 0.22 -1.63
C PRO A 108 15.82 0.44 -2.50
N PHE A 109 16.18 1.69 -2.77
CA PHE A 109 17.37 2.07 -3.54
C PHE A 109 18.71 1.68 -2.88
N GLU A 110 18.75 1.40 -1.57
CA GLU A 110 19.98 0.95 -0.89
C GLU A 110 20.30 -0.53 -1.15
N LEU A 111 19.29 -1.32 -1.55
CA LEU A 111 19.40 -2.77 -1.77
C LEU A 111 19.27 -3.16 -3.25
N TRP A 112 18.94 -2.19 -4.13
CA TRP A 112 18.55 -2.48 -5.51
C TRP A 112 19.70 -2.61 -6.51
N GLU A 113 20.94 -2.26 -6.16
CA GLU A 113 22.07 -2.49 -7.08
C GLU A 113 22.24 -3.98 -7.41
N ASP A 114 22.03 -4.86 -6.43
CA ASP A 114 22.09 -6.33 -6.61
C ASP A 114 20.92 -6.88 -7.44
N HIS A 115 19.87 -6.07 -7.65
CA HIS A 115 18.70 -6.43 -8.44
C HIS A 115 18.80 -5.94 -9.90
N ILE A 116 19.89 -5.33 -10.36
CA ILE A 116 20.02 -4.92 -11.78
C ILE A 116 19.95 -6.13 -12.70
N GLY A 117 19.08 -6.06 -13.72
CA GLY A 117 18.89 -7.12 -14.70
C GLY A 117 17.42 -7.43 -14.98
N GLU A 118 17.19 -8.54 -15.67
CA GLU A 118 15.86 -9.06 -16.00
C GLU A 118 15.35 -9.99 -14.89
N HIS A 119 14.08 -9.82 -14.52
CA HIS A 119 13.39 -10.61 -13.51
C HIS A 119 12.03 -11.03 -14.01
N HIS A 120 11.61 -12.24 -13.68
CA HIS A 120 10.26 -12.71 -14.01
C HIS A 120 9.29 -12.35 -12.88
N ASN A 121 8.10 -11.86 -13.26
CA ASN A 121 7.01 -11.68 -12.31
C ASN A 121 6.61 -13.04 -11.70
N TYR A 122 6.25 -13.08 -10.42
CA TYR A 122 5.88 -14.32 -9.74
C TYR A 122 4.50 -14.86 -10.13
N HIS A 123 3.64 -14.02 -10.69
CA HIS A 123 2.24 -14.37 -11.01
C HIS A 123 1.92 -14.28 -12.50
N THR A 124 2.82 -13.70 -13.31
CA THR A 124 2.64 -13.51 -14.75
C THR A 124 3.92 -13.88 -15.48
N ASP A 125 3.85 -14.09 -16.80
CA ASP A 125 5.04 -14.35 -17.63
C ASP A 125 5.82 -13.07 -18.00
N GLU A 126 5.56 -11.95 -17.31
CA GLU A 126 6.14 -10.65 -17.63
C GLU A 126 7.58 -10.52 -17.11
N ILE A 127 8.45 -9.94 -17.94
CA ILE A 127 9.83 -9.62 -17.60
C ILE A 127 9.89 -8.17 -17.11
N HIS A 128 10.33 -7.98 -15.88
CA HIS A 128 10.67 -6.68 -15.30
C HIS A 128 12.18 -6.46 -15.41
N THR A 129 12.57 -5.34 -16.02
CA THR A 129 13.98 -4.92 -16.07
C THR A 129 14.25 -3.90 -14.99
N VAL A 130 15.25 -4.14 -14.16
CA VAL A 130 15.79 -3.15 -13.22
C VAL A 130 17.06 -2.56 -13.81
N SER A 131 17.05 -1.24 -14.00
CA SER A 131 18.18 -0.47 -14.52
C SER A 131 18.72 0.46 -13.42
N ARG A 132 19.91 1.04 -13.64
CA ARG A 132 20.43 2.10 -12.76
C ARG A 132 19.54 3.34 -12.75
N GLU A 133 18.93 3.66 -13.90
CA GLU A 133 17.96 4.75 -14.01
C GLU A 133 16.78 4.53 -13.07
N HIS A 134 16.24 3.30 -12.98
CA HIS A 134 15.18 2.99 -12.02
C HIS A 134 15.62 3.17 -10.55
N ILE A 135 16.89 2.92 -10.22
CA ILE A 135 17.42 3.18 -8.87
C ILE A 135 17.46 4.68 -8.59
N ASP A 136 17.88 5.49 -9.56
CA ASP A 136 17.91 6.94 -9.42
C ASP A 136 16.49 7.52 -9.35
N GLU A 137 15.55 7.01 -10.13
CA GLU A 137 14.13 7.35 -10.03
C GLU A 137 13.54 7.06 -8.65
N LEU A 138 13.91 5.93 -8.02
CA LEU A 138 13.49 5.65 -6.63
C LEU A 138 14.03 6.70 -5.65
N LYS A 139 15.27 7.15 -5.82
CA LYS A 139 15.86 8.20 -4.97
C LYS A 139 15.09 9.51 -5.15
N ASP A 140 14.73 9.85 -6.39
CA ASP A 140 13.99 11.08 -6.71
C ASP A 140 12.59 11.14 -6.06
N ILE A 141 11.93 9.99 -5.90
CA ILE A 141 10.62 9.89 -5.24
C ILE A 141 10.73 9.51 -3.75
N HIS A 142 11.94 9.46 -3.18
CA HIS A 142 12.11 9.17 -1.76
C HIS A 142 11.58 10.31 -0.89
N VAL A 143 10.66 9.98 0.02
CA VAL A 143 10.22 10.92 1.04
C VAL A 143 11.09 10.75 2.28
N GLU A 144 12.00 11.71 2.52
CA GLU A 144 12.86 11.72 3.71
C GLU A 144 12.08 12.03 4.99
N THR A 145 11.25 13.09 4.98
CA THR A 145 10.46 13.52 6.14
C THR A 145 8.96 13.53 5.85
N LEU A 146 8.18 12.91 6.74
CA LEU A 146 6.72 12.88 6.65
C LEU A 146 6.11 14.20 7.15
N LYS A 147 5.23 14.80 6.34
CA LYS A 147 4.51 16.04 6.67
C LYS A 147 3.26 15.76 7.52
N LYS A 148 2.65 14.59 7.33
CA LYS A 148 1.43 14.13 8.01
C LYS A 148 1.59 12.67 8.45
N PRO A 149 2.44 12.37 9.44
CA PRO A 149 2.63 11.00 9.92
C PRO A 149 1.31 10.34 10.37
N GLU A 150 0.34 11.12 10.85
CA GLU A 150 -0.99 10.66 11.27
C GLU A 150 -1.88 10.08 10.16
N ASN A 151 -1.48 10.26 8.89
CA ASN A 151 -2.13 9.63 7.73
C ASN A 151 -1.72 8.17 7.54
N PHE A 152 -0.71 7.68 8.27
CA PHE A 152 -0.16 6.35 8.08
C PHE A 152 -0.57 5.41 9.21
N LEU A 153 -0.94 4.18 8.84
CA LEU A 153 -0.87 3.01 9.70
C LEU A 153 0.11 2.03 9.06
N VAL A 154 1.11 1.59 9.81
CA VAL A 154 2.18 0.75 9.28
C VAL A 154 2.17 -0.58 10.02
N LEU A 155 1.91 -1.66 9.30
CA LEU A 155 1.92 -3.00 9.82
C LEU A 155 3.27 -3.63 9.48
N VAL A 156 3.99 -4.07 10.50
CA VAL A 156 5.28 -4.75 10.33
C VAL A 156 5.35 -6.03 11.13
N GLN A 157 6.01 -7.04 10.56
CA GLN A 157 6.34 -8.28 11.25
C GLN A 157 7.85 -8.35 11.50
N THR A 158 8.26 -8.55 12.74
CA THR A 158 9.69 -8.59 13.12
C THR A 158 10.48 -9.74 12.48
N GLY A 159 9.78 -10.78 12.00
CA GLY A 159 10.36 -11.92 11.29
C GLY A 159 10.49 -11.70 9.79
N ASP A 160 10.23 -10.49 9.28
CA ASP A 160 10.48 -10.14 7.88
C ASP A 160 11.97 -10.36 7.54
N GLU A 161 12.21 -11.35 6.69
CA GLU A 161 13.52 -11.79 6.24
C GLU A 161 14.07 -10.97 5.07
N THR A 162 13.22 -10.13 4.46
CA THR A 162 13.54 -9.33 3.28
C THR A 162 13.84 -7.88 3.65
N LEU A 163 13.07 -7.32 4.57
CA LEU A 163 13.16 -5.92 4.96
C LEU A 163 13.36 -5.79 6.48
N ASP A 164 14.30 -4.94 6.87
CA ASP A 164 14.49 -4.59 8.28
C ASP A 164 13.32 -3.72 8.76
N TYR A 165 12.45 -4.32 9.58
CA TYR A 165 11.26 -3.67 10.13
C TYR A 165 11.59 -2.40 10.92
N SER A 166 12.79 -2.31 11.52
CA SER A 166 13.18 -1.18 12.36
C SER A 166 13.26 0.12 11.56
N GLN A 167 13.59 0.05 10.26
CA GLN A 167 13.57 1.22 9.37
C GLN A 167 12.17 1.81 9.22
N ALA A 168 11.14 0.96 9.17
CA ALA A 168 9.76 1.42 9.09
C ALA A 168 9.33 2.03 10.43
N VAL A 169 9.69 1.40 11.56
CA VAL A 169 9.40 1.94 12.89
C VAL A 169 10.04 3.31 13.10
N GLU A 170 11.31 3.47 12.69
CA GLU A 170 12.03 4.74 12.76
C GLU A 170 11.34 5.81 11.90
N LYS A 171 11.04 5.50 10.63
CA LYS A 171 10.47 6.47 9.68
C LYS A 171 9.05 6.92 10.04
N TYR A 172 8.18 5.98 10.41
CA TYR A 172 6.75 6.26 10.61
C TYR A 172 6.39 6.58 12.07
N THR A 173 7.37 6.54 12.97
CA THR A 173 7.20 6.63 14.43
C THR A 173 6.45 5.43 15.01
N GLU A 174 6.89 4.93 16.17
CA GLU A 174 6.26 3.79 16.86
C GLU A 174 4.74 3.93 17.03
N ALA A 175 4.24 5.16 17.27
CA ALA A 175 2.83 5.44 17.47
C ALA A 175 1.93 5.10 16.27
N ASN A 176 2.49 5.04 15.05
CA ASN A 176 1.76 4.69 13.84
C ASN A 176 2.06 3.25 13.38
N CYS A 177 2.88 2.50 14.13
CA CYS A 177 3.32 1.17 13.76
C CYS A 177 2.66 0.09 14.61
N LEU A 178 1.98 -0.83 13.93
CA LEU A 178 1.54 -2.10 14.49
C LEU A 178 2.64 -3.14 14.29
N VAL A 179 3.45 -3.35 15.33
CA VAL A 179 4.53 -4.33 15.31
C VAL A 179 4.03 -5.68 15.80
N ARG A 180 4.10 -6.71 14.95
CA ARG A 180 3.83 -8.11 15.31
C ARG A 180 5.13 -8.88 15.47
N GLN A 181 5.22 -9.68 16.53
CA GLN A 181 6.38 -10.53 16.78
C GLN A 181 6.36 -11.77 15.87
N GLY A 182 7.52 -12.18 15.35
CA GLY A 182 7.62 -13.25 14.36
C GLY A 182 7.06 -12.85 13.00
N GLY A 183 6.47 -13.82 12.28
CA GLY A 183 5.92 -13.62 10.94
C GLY A 183 6.96 -13.70 9.83
N ASN A 184 6.67 -13.12 8.67
CA ASN A 184 7.56 -13.09 7.50
C ASN A 184 7.21 -11.93 6.56
N HIS A 185 7.98 -11.76 5.47
CA HIS A 185 7.77 -10.68 4.51
C HIS A 185 6.38 -10.69 3.84
N SER A 186 5.80 -11.88 3.64
CA SER A 186 4.46 -12.02 3.06
C SER A 186 3.34 -11.53 3.97
N TYR A 187 3.64 -11.25 5.24
CA TYR A 187 2.73 -10.87 6.31
C TYR A 187 1.77 -12.00 6.69
N GLU A 188 2.16 -12.82 7.67
CA GLU A 188 1.33 -13.91 8.20
C GLU A 188 0.06 -13.37 8.86
N ASN A 189 -1.05 -14.10 8.71
CA ASN A 189 -2.37 -13.74 9.25
C ASN A 189 -2.89 -12.37 8.78
N TYR A 190 -2.50 -11.94 7.57
CA TYR A 190 -2.92 -10.66 6.99
C TYR A 190 -4.44 -10.44 6.97
N LEU A 191 -5.23 -11.49 6.71
CA LEU A 191 -6.70 -11.42 6.72
C LEU A 191 -7.26 -10.89 8.04
N ASP A 192 -6.63 -11.24 9.16
CA ASP A 192 -7.11 -10.86 10.50
C ASP A 192 -6.88 -9.36 10.78
N GLU A 193 -5.98 -8.72 10.04
CA GLU A 193 -5.70 -7.28 10.17
C GLU A 193 -6.65 -6.42 9.32
N LEU A 194 -7.32 -6.99 8.31
CA LEU A 194 -8.17 -6.23 7.38
C LEU A 194 -9.27 -5.41 8.08
N PRO A 195 -9.98 -5.93 9.11
CA PRO A 195 -10.93 -5.12 9.86
C PRO A 195 -10.32 -3.84 10.47
N LEU A 196 -9.14 -3.95 11.09
CA LEU A 196 -8.43 -2.82 11.68
C LEU A 196 -7.94 -1.85 10.60
N ILE A 197 -7.41 -2.38 9.50
CA ILE A 197 -6.94 -1.59 8.36
C ILE A 197 -8.08 -0.72 7.81
N PHE A 198 -9.25 -1.31 7.56
CA PHE A 198 -10.38 -0.56 7.04
C PHE A 198 -10.98 0.38 8.07
N GLU A 199 -11.03 0.02 9.35
CA GLU A 199 -11.41 0.95 10.43
C GLU A 199 -10.52 2.21 10.40
N PHE A 200 -9.20 2.03 10.32
CA PHE A 200 -8.25 3.13 10.23
C PHE A 200 -8.50 4.00 8.98
N LEU A 201 -8.52 3.40 7.79
CA LEU A 201 -8.66 4.15 6.52
C LEU A 201 -9.98 4.92 6.47
N LEU A 202 -11.08 4.29 6.88
CA LEU A 202 -12.41 4.91 6.90
C LEU A 202 -12.53 6.00 7.99
N SER A 203 -11.75 5.94 9.07
CA SER A 203 -11.71 7.00 10.07
C SER A 203 -11.01 8.28 9.60
N ARG A 204 -10.23 8.21 8.53
CA ARG A 204 -9.38 9.30 8.03
C ARG A 204 -10.00 10.07 6.86
N ILE A 205 -11.05 9.55 6.26
CA ILE A 205 -11.85 10.26 5.26
C ILE A 205 -12.90 11.14 5.94
N LYS A 206 -13.17 12.31 5.38
CA LYS A 206 -14.23 13.18 5.89
C LYS A 206 -15.58 12.61 5.47
N ILE A 207 -16.28 11.96 6.39
CA ILE A 207 -17.69 11.64 6.21
C ILE A 207 -18.44 12.97 6.32
N ASN A 208 -18.69 13.63 5.19
CA ASN A 208 -19.63 14.74 5.15
C ASN A 208 -21.03 14.16 5.45
N ALA A 209 -21.42 14.20 6.72
CA ALA A 209 -22.82 14.01 7.11
C ALA A 209 -23.63 15.10 6.39
N ARG A 210 -24.54 14.67 5.51
CA ARG A 210 -25.61 15.55 5.01
C ARG A 210 -26.67 15.73 6.08
#